data_AF-A0A6J7T8Y1-F1
#
_entry.id   AF-A0A6J7T8Y1-F1
#
_cell.length_a   1.000
_cell.length_b   1.000
_cell.length_c   1.000
_cell.angle_alpha   90.00
_cell.angle_beta   90.00
_cell.angle_gamma   90.00
#
_symmetry.space_group_name_H-M   'P 1'
#
loop_
_entity.id
_entity.type
_entity.pdbx_description
1 polymer ?
#
loop_
_entity_poly.entity_id
_entity_poly.type
_entity_poly.pdbx_seq_one_letter_code
_entity_poly.pdbx_strand_id
1 'polypeptide(L)'
;MIAFTPKSMLRLKAAASALSDFTSGYFQPVIGDDSVTNASRVIFCSGKVYHDLVAERTKLGESSTAIVRVELLYPLPIDEMVAEANKHPNANLLWVQDEPANQGPWSHIALRTSEQHGGHGFGSRILRRVSRRATASPATGNHHLHEDEQKALMLEAFTR
;
A
#
# COMPACT_ATOMS: atom_id res chain seq x y z
N MET A 1 -16.29 -4.07 14.50
CA MET A 1 -15.04 -4.29 13.76
C MET A 1 -15.39 -4.75 12.36
N ILE A 2 -14.82 -4.13 11.33
CA ILE A 2 -14.93 -4.59 9.94
C ILE A 2 -13.53 -5.07 9.53
N ALA A 3 -13.43 -6.31 9.04
CA ALA A 3 -12.16 -6.89 8.63
C ALA A 3 -12.27 -7.41 7.20
N PHE A 4 -11.33 -7.02 6.33
CA PHE A 4 -11.25 -7.49 4.95
C PHE A 4 -10.43 -8.77 4.89
N THR A 5 -11.09 -9.91 5.09
CA THR A 5 -10.41 -11.21 5.20
C THR A 5 -9.85 -11.68 3.85
N PRO A 6 -8.60 -12.21 3.82
CA PRO A 6 -7.97 -12.59 2.57
C PRO A 6 -8.50 -13.91 1.99
N LYS A 7 -8.29 -14.10 0.68
CA LYS A 7 -8.52 -15.38 -0.01
C LYS A 7 -7.21 -16.03 -0.46
N SER A 8 -6.43 -15.33 -1.29
CA SER A 8 -5.16 -15.85 -1.83
C SER A 8 -4.06 -15.99 -0.76
N MET A 9 -4.07 -15.12 0.26
CA MET A 9 -3.01 -15.14 1.28
C MET A 9 -3.07 -16.37 2.20
N LEU A 10 -4.19 -17.10 2.24
CA LEU A 10 -4.37 -18.29 3.10
C LEU A 10 -3.35 -19.41 2.82
N ARG A 11 -2.73 -19.41 1.64
CA ARG A 11 -1.72 -20.41 1.24
C ARG A 11 -0.40 -19.77 0.82
N LEU A 12 -0.27 -18.45 0.97
CA LEU A 12 0.93 -17.74 0.55
C LEU A 12 2.00 -17.89 1.63
N LYS A 13 3.11 -18.55 1.30
CA LYS A 13 4.22 -18.76 2.26
C LYS A 13 4.78 -17.44 2.82
N ALA A 14 4.82 -16.39 2.00
CA ALA A 14 5.28 -15.06 2.40
C ALA A 14 4.34 -14.34 3.38
N ALA A 15 3.12 -14.85 3.62
CA ALA A 15 2.16 -14.33 4.57
C ALA A 15 2.14 -15.12 5.90
N ALA A 16 3.11 -16.00 6.13
CA ALA A 16 3.25 -16.72 7.38
C ALA A 16 3.87 -15.83 8.48
N SER A 17 3.41 -15.99 9.71
CA SER A 17 3.95 -15.30 10.90
C SER A 17 4.70 -16.28 11.78
N ALA A 18 5.70 -15.79 12.51
CA ALA A 18 6.41 -16.57 13.51
C ALA A 18 5.56 -16.71 14.78
N LEU A 19 5.83 -17.72 15.61
CA LEU A 19 5.11 -17.90 16.87
C LEU A 19 5.30 -16.71 17.83
N SER A 20 6.48 -16.10 17.81
CA SER A 20 6.81 -14.91 18.61
C SER A 20 5.89 -13.73 18.34
N ASP A 21 5.40 -13.60 17.10
CA ASP A 21 4.52 -12.51 16.69
C ASP A 21 3.17 -12.59 17.42
N PHE A 22 2.76 -13.78 17.86
CA PHE A 22 1.52 -14.00 18.61
C PHE A 22 1.69 -13.92 20.13
N THR A 23 2.91 -14.14 20.65
CA THR A 23 3.16 -14.16 22.11
C THR A 23 3.68 -12.83 22.64
N SER A 24 4.35 -12.04 21.80
CA SER A 24 5.00 -10.78 22.18
C SER A 24 4.66 -9.61 21.25
N GLY A 25 4.06 -9.89 20.09
CA GLY A 25 3.60 -8.87 19.17
C GLY A 25 2.29 -8.22 19.62
N TYR A 26 1.92 -7.16 18.90
CA TYR A 26 0.66 -6.46 19.03
C TYR A 26 0.15 -6.11 17.63
N PHE A 27 -1.12 -5.75 17.53
CA PHE A 27 -1.66 -5.26 16.26
C PHE A 27 -0.94 -3.97 15.86
N GLN A 28 -0.28 -3.98 14.72
CA GLN A 28 0.45 -2.84 14.16
C GLN A 28 -0.46 -2.14 13.13
N PRO A 29 -0.99 -0.93 13.42
CA PRO A 29 -1.87 -0.21 12.48
C PRO A 29 -1.17 0.14 11.16
N VAL A 30 0.14 0.34 11.21
CA VAL A 30 1.04 0.56 10.08
C VAL A 30 2.26 -0.33 10.29
N ILE A 31 2.69 -1.01 9.23
CA ILE A 31 3.90 -1.83 9.23
C ILE A 31 4.86 -1.27 8.17
N GLY A 32 5.99 -0.76 8.64
CA GLY A 32 7.06 -0.20 7.81
C GLY A 32 7.87 -1.24 7.03
N ASP A 33 8.88 -0.77 6.32
CA ASP A 33 9.78 -1.60 5.52
C ASP A 33 11.24 -1.43 5.96
N ASP A 34 11.70 -2.31 6.83
CA ASP A 34 13.05 -2.24 7.39
C ASP A 34 14.14 -2.69 6.39
N SER A 35 13.77 -3.19 5.20
CA SER A 35 14.73 -3.62 4.18
C SER A 35 15.35 -2.47 3.38
N VAL A 36 14.76 -1.27 3.46
CA VAL A 36 15.20 -0.10 2.69
C VAL A 36 15.46 1.07 3.61
N THR A 37 16.63 1.69 3.48
CA THR A 37 16.98 2.92 4.20
C THR A 37 17.03 4.09 3.22
N ASN A 38 16.53 5.27 3.63
CA ASN A 38 16.52 6.49 2.81
C ASN A 38 16.01 6.29 1.37
N ALA A 39 14.84 5.65 1.23
CA ALA A 39 14.20 5.37 -0.06
C ALA A 39 13.95 6.67 -0.86
N SER A 40 14.00 6.56 -2.20
CA SER A 40 13.58 7.62 -3.11
C SER A 40 12.07 7.61 -3.37
N ARG A 41 11.40 6.52 -2.98
CA ARG A 41 9.94 6.34 -3.08
C ARG A 41 9.43 5.54 -1.89
N VAL A 42 8.29 5.95 -1.35
CA VAL A 42 7.52 5.20 -0.36
C VAL A 42 6.18 4.84 -0.96
N ILE A 43 5.86 3.54 -0.99
CA ILE A 43 4.56 3.04 -1.40
C ILE A 43 3.78 2.66 -0.15
N PHE A 44 2.70 3.37 0.13
CA PHE A 44 1.67 2.92 1.07
C PHE A 44 0.67 2.01 0.34
N CYS A 45 0.27 0.93 0.99
CA CYS A 45 -0.75 0.02 0.49
C CYS A 45 -1.48 -0.69 1.63
N SER A 46 -2.54 -1.44 1.33
CA SER A 46 -3.29 -2.23 2.29
C SER A 46 -3.66 -3.59 1.71
N GLY A 47 -3.61 -4.65 2.53
CA GLY A 47 -4.02 -5.99 2.13
C GLY A 47 -3.06 -6.65 1.13
N LYS A 48 -3.60 -7.54 0.29
CA LYS A 48 -2.78 -8.50 -0.49
C LYS A 48 -1.81 -7.87 -1.49
N VAL A 49 -2.10 -6.66 -1.97
CA VAL A 49 -1.28 -5.97 -2.98
C VAL A 49 0.15 -5.71 -2.49
N TYR A 50 0.35 -5.66 -1.17
CA TYR A 50 1.67 -5.63 -0.56
C TYR A 50 2.57 -6.77 -1.07
N HIS A 51 2.07 -8.00 -1.08
CA HIS A 51 2.87 -9.16 -1.49
C HIS A 51 3.17 -9.11 -2.98
N ASP A 52 2.22 -8.63 -3.80
CA ASP A 52 2.43 -8.43 -5.23
C ASP A 52 3.54 -7.39 -5.48
N LEU A 53 3.53 -6.28 -4.72
CA LEU A 53 4.55 -5.23 -4.78
C LEU A 53 5.94 -5.69 -4.34
N VAL A 54 6.04 -6.44 -3.23
CA VAL A 54 7.31 -6.99 -2.74
C VAL A 54 7.89 -7.99 -3.73
N ALA A 55 7.04 -8.84 -4.33
CA ALA A 55 7.46 -9.78 -5.36
C ALA A 55 7.98 -9.06 -6.61
N GLU A 56 7.27 -8.02 -7.09
CA GLU A 56 7.74 -7.26 -8.25
C GLU A 56 9.03 -6.48 -7.95
N ARG A 57 9.15 -5.84 -6.77
CA ARG A 57 10.39 -5.17 -6.35
C ARG A 57 11.58 -6.14 -6.37
N THR A 58 11.38 -7.34 -5.83
CA THR A 58 12.41 -8.40 -5.79
C THR A 58 12.79 -8.84 -7.20
N LYS A 59 11.81 -9.05 -8.08
CA LYS A 59 12.02 -9.43 -9.49
C LYS A 59 12.77 -8.35 -10.29
N LEU A 60 12.52 -7.07 -9.98
CA LEU A 60 13.21 -5.94 -10.61
C LEU A 60 14.61 -5.69 -10.01
N GLY A 61 14.96 -6.33 -8.88
CA GLY A 61 16.20 -6.04 -8.15
C GLY A 61 16.28 -4.60 -7.64
N GLU A 62 15.12 -3.99 -7.36
CA GLU A 62 15.02 -2.58 -6.99
C GLU A 62 15.14 -2.41 -5.47
N SER A 63 15.98 -1.46 -5.04
CA SER A 63 16.32 -1.27 -3.62
C SER A 63 16.03 0.14 -3.09
N SER A 64 15.43 1.02 -3.90
CA SER A 64 15.18 2.42 -3.53
C SER A 64 13.70 2.74 -3.29
N THR A 65 12.85 1.71 -3.21
CA THR A 65 11.41 1.80 -2.89
C THR A 65 11.10 1.07 -1.60
N ALA A 66 10.66 1.80 -0.58
CA ALA A 66 10.09 1.23 0.65
C ALA A 66 8.60 0.95 0.46
N ILE A 67 8.11 -0.21 0.92
CA ILE A 67 6.71 -0.62 0.79
C ILE A 67 6.08 -0.77 2.18
N VAL A 68 5.24 0.20 2.54
CA VAL A 68 4.60 0.33 3.85
C VAL A 68 3.17 -0.20 3.78
N ARG A 69 2.78 -1.02 4.76
CA ARG A 69 1.42 -1.51 4.91
C ARG A 69 0.63 -0.65 5.89
N VAL A 70 -0.60 -0.33 5.53
CA VAL A 70 -1.60 0.29 6.40
C VAL A 70 -2.67 -0.75 6.71
N GLU A 71 -2.55 -1.38 7.88
CA GLU A 71 -3.42 -2.48 8.33
C GLU A 71 -4.73 -1.95 8.95
N LEU A 72 -4.70 -0.72 9.49
CA LEU A 72 -5.89 -0.05 10.04
C LEU A 72 -6.32 1.10 9.12
N LEU A 73 -7.48 0.94 8.48
CA LEU A 73 -8.04 1.98 7.61
C LEU A 73 -8.97 2.95 8.35
N TYR A 74 -9.52 2.56 9.51
CA TYR A 74 -10.36 3.42 10.35
C TYR A 74 -10.32 3.02 11.83
N PRO A 75 -10.08 3.97 12.76
CA PRO A 75 -9.60 5.33 12.51
C PRO A 75 -8.21 5.31 11.86
N LEU A 76 -7.98 6.19 10.87
CA LEU A 76 -6.75 6.17 10.08
C LEU A 76 -5.54 6.58 10.95
N PRO A 77 -4.49 5.74 11.07
CA PRO A 77 -3.29 6.00 11.88
C PRO A 77 -2.31 6.93 11.14
N ILE A 78 -2.72 8.20 10.95
CA ILE A 78 -1.97 9.13 10.10
C ILE A 78 -0.62 9.49 10.71
N ASP A 79 -0.54 9.62 12.03
CA ASP A 79 0.70 9.98 12.71
C ASP A 79 1.77 8.89 12.49
N GLU A 80 1.37 7.62 12.53
CA GLU A 80 2.23 6.48 12.22
C GLU A 80 2.62 6.44 10.73
N MET A 81 1.68 6.74 9.83
CA MET A 81 1.99 6.86 8.38
C MET A 81 3.02 7.98 8.13
N VAL A 82 2.86 9.13 8.78
CA VAL A 82 3.79 10.27 8.68
C VAL A 82 5.15 9.92 9.29
N ALA A 83 5.18 9.23 10.43
CA ALA A 83 6.42 8.76 11.04
C ALA A 83 7.20 7.85 10.08
N GLU A 84 6.51 6.93 9.40
CA GLU A 84 7.15 6.06 8.40
C GLU A 84 7.65 6.85 7.19
N ALA A 85 6.85 7.80 6.67
CA ALA A 85 7.29 8.68 5.59
C ALA A 85 8.51 9.54 5.98
N ASN A 86 8.65 9.91 7.24
CA ASN A 86 9.76 10.73 7.74
C ASN A 86 11.09 9.97 7.84
N LYS A 87 11.07 8.63 7.86
CA LYS A 87 12.29 7.82 7.68
C LYS A 87 12.91 7.99 6.29
N HIS A 88 12.14 8.52 5.33
CA HIS A 88 12.53 8.73 3.95
C HIS A 88 12.20 10.17 3.50
N PRO A 89 12.92 11.19 4.00
CA PRO A 89 12.53 12.59 3.86
C PRO A 89 12.43 13.07 2.41
N ASN A 90 13.25 12.51 1.51
CA ASN A 90 13.30 12.89 0.09
C ASN A 90 12.41 12.00 -0.81
N ALA A 91 11.63 11.09 -0.23
CA ALA A 91 10.84 10.16 -1.02
C ALA A 91 9.58 10.79 -1.62
N ASN A 92 9.29 10.40 -2.86
CA ASN A 92 7.95 10.55 -3.42
C ASN A 92 6.98 9.55 -2.76
N LEU A 93 5.79 10.00 -2.41
CA LEU A 93 4.80 9.19 -1.70
C LEU A 93 3.72 8.67 -2.65
N LEU A 94 3.51 7.36 -2.68
CA LEU A 94 2.45 6.72 -3.46
C LEU A 94 1.45 5.99 -2.55
N TRP A 95 0.18 5.99 -2.93
CA TRP A 95 -0.81 5.02 -2.46
C TRP A 95 -1.09 4.03 -3.58
N VAL A 96 -0.74 2.77 -3.39
CA VAL A 96 -1.03 1.70 -4.36
C VAL A 96 -2.18 0.84 -3.85
N GLN A 97 -3.17 0.62 -4.71
CA GLN A 97 -4.29 -0.28 -4.46
C GLN A 97 -4.65 -1.03 -5.73
N ASP A 98 -5.10 -2.28 -5.62
CA ASP A 98 -5.55 -3.01 -6.81
C ASP A 98 -7.05 -2.78 -7.08
N GLU A 99 -7.79 -2.19 -6.16
CA GLU A 99 -9.15 -1.73 -6.40
C GLU A 99 -9.21 -0.59 -7.45
N PRO A 100 -10.31 -0.49 -8.22
CA PRO A 100 -10.58 0.66 -9.09
C PRO A 100 -10.44 2.01 -8.37
N ALA A 101 -10.04 3.04 -9.11
CA ALA A 101 -9.81 4.41 -8.62
C ALA A 101 -10.97 5.04 -7.82
N ASN A 102 -12.21 4.63 -8.10
CA ASN A 102 -13.45 5.05 -7.45
C ASN A 102 -13.92 4.10 -6.34
N GLN A 103 -13.11 3.09 -6.01
CA GLN A 103 -13.36 2.06 -5.02
C GLN A 103 -12.15 1.92 -4.08
N GLY A 104 -12.22 0.96 -3.16
CA GLY A 104 -11.18 0.76 -2.17
C GLY A 104 -11.03 1.96 -1.23
N PRO A 105 -9.92 2.03 -0.51
CA PRO A 105 -9.71 3.05 0.52
C PRO A 105 -9.31 4.43 -0.01
N TRP A 106 -8.92 4.56 -1.29
CA TRP A 106 -8.31 5.79 -1.82
C TRP A 106 -9.06 7.08 -1.46
N SER A 107 -10.38 7.15 -1.64
CA SER A 107 -11.13 8.37 -1.34
C SER A 107 -11.03 8.79 0.12
N HIS A 108 -11.07 7.82 1.05
CA HIS A 108 -10.87 8.06 2.46
C HIS A 108 -9.44 8.52 2.76
N ILE A 109 -8.43 7.82 2.21
CA ILE A 109 -7.02 8.15 2.40
C ILE A 109 -6.72 9.55 1.87
N ALA A 110 -7.14 9.87 0.65
CA ALA A 110 -6.90 11.15 0.00
C ALA A 110 -7.49 12.32 0.79
N LEU A 111 -8.74 12.18 1.28
CA LEU A 111 -9.37 13.22 2.10
C LEU A 111 -8.65 13.43 3.43
N ARG A 112 -8.21 12.36 4.07
CA ARG A 112 -7.58 12.43 5.40
C ARG A 112 -6.12 12.88 5.35
N THR A 113 -5.44 12.65 4.24
CA THR A 113 -4.03 13.01 4.04
C THR A 113 -3.82 14.31 3.27
N SER A 114 -4.89 14.92 2.73
CA SER A 114 -4.80 16.21 2.04
C SER A 114 -4.94 17.38 3.02
N GLU A 115 -3.86 18.16 3.19
CA GLU A 115 -3.90 19.41 3.97
C GLU A 115 -4.92 20.40 3.40
N GLN A 116 -5.09 20.43 2.07
CA GLN A 116 -6.07 21.29 1.39
C GLN A 116 -7.52 20.99 1.80
N HIS A 117 -7.78 19.80 2.33
CA HIS A 117 -9.10 19.36 2.80
C HIS A 117 -9.18 19.28 4.33
N GLY A 118 -8.23 19.90 5.04
CA GLY A 118 -8.18 19.88 6.52
C GLY A 118 -7.68 18.57 7.10
N GLY A 119 -7.06 17.71 6.28
CA GLY A 119 -6.36 16.51 6.71
C GLY A 119 -4.98 16.82 7.32
N HIS A 120 -4.34 15.79 7.87
CA HIS A 120 -3.05 15.94 8.58
C HIS A 120 -1.86 16.19 7.65
N GLY A 121 -1.95 15.83 6.38
CA GLY A 121 -0.83 16.00 5.45
C GLY A 121 0.31 15.02 5.64
N PHE A 122 1.31 15.16 4.78
CA PHE A 122 2.67 14.63 4.98
C PHE A 122 3.67 15.79 4.94
N GLY A 123 3.30 16.92 5.54
CA GLY A 123 3.92 18.22 5.28
C GLY A 123 3.72 18.62 3.82
N SER A 124 4.77 19.15 3.18
CA SER A 124 4.70 19.60 1.78
C SER A 124 4.60 18.46 0.74
N ARG A 125 4.64 17.19 1.17
CA ARG A 125 4.62 16.02 0.26
C ARG A 125 3.19 15.57 0.01
N ILE A 126 2.86 15.33 -1.27
CA ILE A 126 1.52 14.89 -1.70
C ILE A 126 1.55 13.38 -1.97
N LEU A 127 0.56 12.67 -1.45
CA LEU A 127 0.35 11.25 -1.71
C LEU A 127 -0.32 11.05 -3.07
N ARG A 128 0.37 10.40 -4.03
CA ARG A 128 -0.16 10.12 -5.37
C ARG A 128 -0.77 8.72 -5.45
N ARG A 129 -1.99 8.60 -5.99
CA ARG A 129 -2.61 7.29 -6.24
C ARG A 129 -1.98 6.57 -7.44
N VAL A 130 -1.83 5.26 -7.30
CA VAL A 130 -1.66 4.27 -8.36
C VAL A 130 -2.72 3.19 -8.16
N SER A 131 -3.59 2.98 -9.14
CA SER A 131 -4.73 2.06 -9.02
C SER A 131 -5.22 1.57 -10.37
N ARG A 132 -6.13 0.57 -10.37
CA ARG A 132 -6.93 0.29 -11.57
C ARG A 132 -7.78 1.52 -11.95
N ARG A 133 -8.16 1.61 -13.23
CA ARG A 133 -9.02 2.70 -13.72
C ARG A 133 -10.38 2.66 -13.02
N ALA A 134 -11.06 3.79 -12.93
CA ALA A 134 -12.40 3.84 -12.35
C ALA A 134 -13.37 3.02 -13.22
N THR A 135 -14.15 2.15 -12.58
CA THR A 135 -15.09 1.24 -13.25
C THR A 135 -16.38 1.12 -12.43
N ALA A 136 -17.49 0.80 -13.12
CA ALA A 136 -18.76 0.52 -12.47
C ALA A 136 -18.73 -0.86 -11.76
N SER A 137 -18.09 -1.86 -12.39
CA SER A 137 -17.87 -3.17 -11.79
C SER A 137 -16.66 -3.16 -10.85
N PRO A 138 -16.65 -3.94 -9.75
CA PRO A 138 -15.47 -4.11 -8.89
C PRO A 138 -14.24 -4.71 -9.59
N ALA A 139 -14.47 -5.57 -10.58
CA ALA A 139 -13.41 -6.20 -11.37
C ALA A 139 -13.92 -6.52 -12.78
N THR A 140 -12.98 -6.69 -13.72
CA THR A 140 -13.27 -7.28 -15.02
C THR A 140 -13.66 -8.76 -14.87
N GLY A 141 -14.62 -9.22 -15.68
CA GLY A 141 -14.98 -10.63 -15.77
C GLY A 141 -14.07 -11.46 -16.69
N ASN A 142 -13.15 -10.80 -17.41
CA ASN A 142 -12.19 -11.46 -18.30
C ASN A 142 -10.83 -11.62 -17.60
N HIS A 143 -10.38 -12.86 -17.49
CA HIS A 143 -9.13 -13.21 -16.82
C HIS A 143 -7.89 -12.57 -17.46
N HIS A 144 -7.77 -12.58 -18.79
CA HIS A 144 -6.62 -11.98 -19.47
C HIS A 144 -6.53 -10.47 -19.22
N LEU A 145 -7.68 -9.78 -19.29
CA LEU A 145 -7.72 -8.35 -19.00
C LEU A 145 -7.35 -8.08 -17.53
N HIS A 146 -7.75 -8.94 -16.60
CA HIS A 146 -7.38 -8.81 -15.18
C HIS A 146 -5.87 -8.90 -14.97
N GLU A 147 -5.20 -9.84 -15.65
CA GLU A 147 -3.75 -9.98 -15.59
C GLU A 147 -3.04 -8.76 -16.19
N ASP A 148 -3.54 -8.23 -17.29
CA ASP A 148 -2.96 -7.04 -17.93
C ASP A 148 -3.13 -5.79 -17.07
N GLU A 149 -4.28 -5.62 -16.42
CA GLU A 149 -4.50 -4.57 -15.41
C GLU A 149 -3.53 -4.71 -14.23
N GLN A 150 -3.29 -5.94 -13.75
CA GLN A 150 -2.34 -6.19 -12.67
C GLN A 150 -0.90 -5.85 -13.11
N LYS A 151 -0.47 -6.24 -14.31
CA LYS A 151 0.85 -5.89 -14.85
C LYS A 151 1.01 -4.38 -15.01
N ALA A 152 -0.01 -3.70 -15.52
CA ALA A 152 0.00 -2.25 -15.67
C ALA A 152 0.10 -1.54 -14.31
N LEU A 153 -0.63 -2.02 -13.30
CA LEU A 153 -0.55 -1.50 -11.93
C LEU A 153 0.87 -1.63 -11.36
N MET A 154 1.48 -2.80 -11.49
CA MET A 154 2.85 -3.05 -11.02
C MET A 154 3.85 -2.17 -11.77
N LEU A 155 3.72 -2.05 -13.10
CA LEU A 155 4.56 -1.17 -13.91
C LEU A 155 4.46 0.28 -13.44
N GLU A 156 3.25 0.81 -13.25
CA GLU A 156 3.06 2.20 -12.81
C GLU A 156 3.62 2.45 -11.40
N ALA A 157 3.53 1.46 -10.50
CA ALA A 157 4.07 1.57 -9.14
C ALA A 157 5.60 1.77 -9.12
N PHE A 158 6.32 1.14 -10.05
CA PHE A 158 7.79 1.17 -10.11
C PHE A 158 8.38 2.07 -11.19
N THR A 159 7.58 2.56 -12.16
CA THR A 159 8.04 3.52 -13.18
C THR A 159 8.48 4.83 -12.52
N ARG A 160 9.57 5.43 -13.00
CA ARG A 160 10.19 6.64 -12.45
C ARG A 160 9.81 7.87 -13.26
#